data_AF-A0A2P9APL3-F1
#
_entry.id   AF-A0A2P9APL3-F1
#
_cell.length_a   1.000
_cell.length_b   1.000
_cell.length_c   1.000
_cell.angle_alpha   90.00
_cell.angle_beta   90.00
_cell.angle_gamma   90.00
#
_symmetry.space_group_name_H-M   'P 1'
#
loop_
_entity.id
_entity.type
_entity.pdbx_description
1 polymer ?
#
loop_
_entity_poly.entity_id
_entity_poly.type
_entity_poly.pdbx_seq_one_letter_code
_entity_poly.pdbx_strand_id
1 'polypeptide(L)' 'MVTAFDRDESGDLQPVFGPAEQQTEDRAIRTARGLAGKHAGVIAWSREANPALGEYGEPTTLFVGGDVPDME' A
#
# COMPACT_ATOMS: atom_id res chain seq x y z
N MET A 1 0.35 -2.96 -5.52
CA MET A 1 -0.27 -3.42 -4.26
C MET A 1 -0.96 -2.27 -3.55
N VAL A 2 -1.90 -2.59 -2.65
CA VAL A 2 -2.58 -1.63 -1.78
C VAL A 2 -2.64 -2.21 -0.37
N THR A 3 -2.37 -1.39 0.64
CA THR A 3 -2.53 -1.73 2.06
C THR A 3 -3.22 -0.57 2.76
N ALA A 4 -4.25 -0.85 3.56
CA ALA A 4 -4.90 0.13 4.43
C ALA A 4 -4.54 -0.16 5.90
N PHE A 5 -4.55 0.88 6.73
CA PHE A 5 -4.18 0.85 8.13
C PHE A 5 -5.24 1.52 8.99
N ASP A 6 -5.61 0.86 10.08
CA ASP A 6 -6.40 1.45 11.15
C ASP A 6 -5.54 1.59 12.41
N ARG A 7 -5.94 2.48 13.31
CA ARG A 7 -5.31 2.60 14.62
C ARG A 7 -5.91 1.57 15.56
N ASP A 8 -5.06 0.84 16.27
CA ASP A 8 -5.49 0.03 17.40
C ASP A 8 -5.77 0.89 18.65
N GLU A 9 -6.09 0.24 19.77
CA GLU A 9 -6.40 0.91 21.05
C GLU A 9 -5.21 1.72 21.61
N SER A 10 -3.98 1.40 21.20
CA SER A 10 -2.77 2.13 21.58
C SER A 10 -2.49 3.33 20.66
N GLY A 11 -3.20 3.41 19.52
CA GLY A 11 -2.99 4.41 18.49
C GLY A 11 -2.00 4.00 17.41
N ASP A 12 -1.47 2.77 17.47
CA ASP A 12 -0.50 2.24 16.51
C ASP A 12 -1.19 1.80 15.22
N LEU A 13 -0.52 2.02 14.09
CA LEU A 13 -1.04 1.65 12.78
C LEU A 13 -0.95 0.14 12.57
N GLN A 14 -2.10 -0.51 12.43
CA GLN A 14 -2.21 -1.92 12.11
C GLN A 14 -2.78 -2.12 10.71
N PRO A 15 -2.20 -3.00 9.88
CA PRO A 15 -2.75 -3.28 8.56
C PRO A 15 -4.14 -3.91 8.71
N VAL A 16 -5.13 -3.33 8.04
CA VAL A 16 -6.50 -3.86 7.98
C VAL A 16 -6.53 -5.18 7.19
N PHE A 17 -5.67 -5.26 6.18
CA PHE A 17 -5.38 -6.45 5.39
C PHE A 17 -3.92 -6.41 4.93
N GLY A 18 -3.31 -7.57 4.69
CA GLY A 18 -1.97 -7.64 4.09
C GLY A 18 -1.95 -7.07 2.67
N PRO A 19 -0.78 -6.78 2.06
CA PRO A 19 -0.71 -6.13 0.75
C PRO A 19 -1.57 -6.82 -0.31
N ALA A 20 -2.58 -6.11 -0.81
CA ALA A 20 -3.48 -6.62 -1.83
C ALA A 20 -2.90 -6.32 -3.22
N GLU A 21 -2.57 -7.36 -3.98
CA GLU A 21 -2.17 -7.22 -5.38
C GLU A 21 -3.31 -6.62 -6.22
N GLN A 22 -2.93 -5.83 -7.21
CA GLN A 22 -3.86 -5.16 -8.12
C GLN A 22 -3.36 -5.38 -9.55
N GLN A 23 -4.29 -5.51 -10.50
CA GLN A 23 -3.95 -5.83 -11.89
C GLN A 23 -3.11 -4.74 -12.56
N THR A 24 -3.27 -3.48 -12.15
CA THR A 24 -2.53 -2.33 -12.70
C THR A 24 -2.28 -1.30 -11.61
N GLU A 25 -1.31 -0.40 -11.86
CA GLU A 25 -1.04 0.74 -11.00
C GLU A 25 -2.24 1.68 -10.87
N ASP A 26 -2.91 2.01 -11.99
CA ASP A 26 -4.15 2.80 -11.99
C ASP A 26 -5.23 2.18 -11.09
N ARG A 27 -5.38 0.84 -11.14
CA ARG A 27 -6.33 0.14 -10.30
C ARG A 27 -5.93 0.26 -8.83
N ALA A 28 -4.65 0.13 -8.51
CA ALA A 28 -4.15 0.32 -7.15
C ALA A 28 -4.41 1.73 -6.61
N ILE A 29 -4.14 2.76 -7.41
CA ILE A 29 -4.40 4.16 -7.03
C ILE A 29 -5.89 4.38 -6.79
N ARG A 30 -6.77 3.90 -7.69
CA ARG A 30 -8.24 4.05 -7.52
C ARG A 30 -8.75 3.33 -6.27
N THR A 31 -8.28 2.10 -6.03
CA THR A 31 -8.64 1.34 -4.82
C THR A 31 -8.19 2.07 -3.57
N ALA A 32 -6.94 2.54 -3.51
CA ALA A 32 -6.42 3.27 -2.37
C ALA A 32 -7.18 4.59 -2.10
N ARG A 33 -7.51 5.36 -3.14
CA ARG A 33 -8.34 6.57 -3.00
C ARG A 33 -9.72 6.27 -2.41
N GLY A 34 -10.33 5.14 -2.77
CA GLY A 34 -11.62 4.71 -2.21
C GLY A 34 -11.55 4.28 -0.73
N LEU A 35 -10.35 3.99 -0.23
CA LEU A 35 -10.08 3.57 1.16
C LEU A 35 -9.59 4.72 2.04
N ALA A 36 -8.99 5.76 1.46
CA ALA A 36 -8.42 6.89 2.19
C ALA A 36 -9.42 7.65 3.08
N GLY A 37 -10.72 7.59 2.77
CA GLY A 37 -11.78 8.17 3.60
C GLY A 37 -12.36 7.23 4.68
N LYS A 38 -11.85 6.00 4.77
CA LYS A 38 -12.41 4.94 5.63
C LYS A 38 -11.45 4.43 6.70
N HIS A 39 -10.16 4.70 6.52
CA HIS A 39 -9.08 4.16 7.33
C HIS A 39 -8.14 5.26 7.80
N ALA A 40 -7.36 5.00 8.84
CA ALA A 40 -6.37 5.94 9.37
C ALA A 40 -5.26 6.25 8.35
N GLY A 41 -4.92 5.27 7.51
CA GLY A 41 -4.15 5.53 6.30
C GLY A 41 -4.21 4.41 5.27
N VAL A 42 -3.64 4.68 4.10
CA VAL A 42 -3.59 3.75 2.97
C VAL A 42 -2.40 4.10 2.08
N ILE A 43 -1.73 3.06 1.58
CA ILE A 43 -0.65 3.18 0.61
C ILE A 43 -0.93 2.29 -0.60
N ALA A 44 -0.71 2.84 -1.79
CA ALA A 44 -0.54 2.08 -3.02
C ALA A 44 0.91 2.19 -3.48
N TRP A 45 1.51 1.06 -3.82
CA TRP A 45 2.89 1.00 -4.28
C TRP A 45 3.06 -0.12 -5.33
N SER A 46 4.04 0.01 -6.20
CA SER A 46 4.46 -1.04 -7.13
C SER A 46 5.92 -1.39 -6.89
N ARG A 47 6.33 -2.55 -7.39
CA ARG A 47 7.73 -2.99 -7.37
C ARG A 47 7.95 -3.77 -8.64
N GLU A 48 8.98 -3.42 -9.40
CA GLU A 48 9.32 -4.16 -10.60
C GLU A 48 9.90 -5.52 -10.20
N ALA A 49 9.35 -6.59 -10.78
CA ALA A 49 9.92 -7.92 -10.66
C ALA A 49 10.71 -8.20 -11.93
N ASN A 50 12.02 -8.46 -11.80
CA ASN A 50 12.84 -8.93 -12.91
C ASN A 50 13.07 -10.45 -12.76
N PRO A 51 12.21 -11.30 -13.36
CA PRO A 51 12.30 -12.75 -13.20
C PRO A 51 13.58 -13.35 -13.79
N ALA A 52 14.26 -12.65 -14.71
CA ALA A 52 15.52 -13.12 -15.28
C ALA A 52 16.69 -13.02 -14.28
N LEU A 53 16.61 -12.09 -13.32
CA LEU A 53 17.62 -11.88 -12.28
C LEU A 53 17.18 -12.49 -10.93
N GLY A 54 15.91 -12.85 -10.78
CA GLY A 54 15.35 -13.28 -9.49
C GLY A 54 15.29 -12.14 -8.46
N GLU A 55 15.39 -10.89 -8.93
CA GLU A 55 15.46 -9.71 -8.10
C GLU A 55 14.16 -8.89 -8.23
N TYR A 56 13.78 -8.27 -7.12
CA TYR A 56 12.74 -7.26 -7.11
C TYR A 56 13.41 -5.89 -6.94
N GLY A 57 13.10 -4.94 -7.80
CA GLY A 57 13.63 -3.56 -7.75
C GLY A 57 13.17 -2.79 -6.51
N GLU A 58 13.48 -1.51 -6.35
CA GLU A 58 12.98 -0.76 -5.20
C GLU A 58 11.45 -0.53 -5.28
N PRO A 59 10.72 -0.53 -4.15
CA PRO A 59 9.30 -0.20 -4.16
C PRO A 59 9.10 1.27 -4.56
N THR A 60 8.17 1.51 -5.49
CA THR A 60 7.76 2.85 -5.90
C THR A 60 6.40 3.17 -5.31
N THR A 61 6.32 4.25 -4.53
CA THR A 61 5.06 4.75 -3.98
C THR A 61 4.21 5.38 -5.10
N LEU A 62 2.98 4.89 -5.26
CA LEU A 62 2.01 5.39 -6.24
C LEU A 62 1.02 6.38 -5.62
N PHE A 63 0.62 6.15 -4.37
CA PHE A 63 -0.31 7.00 -3.63
C PHE A 63 -0.20 6.75 -2.13
N VAL A 64 -0.35 7.82 -1.35
CA VAL A 64 -0.51 7.76 0.12
C VAL A 64 -1.70 8.63 0.50
N GLY A 65 -2.52 8.15 1.43
CA GLY A 65 -3.54 8.95 2.10
C GLY A 65 -3.56 8.63 3.59
N GLY A 66 -3.62 9.64 4.44
CA GLY A 66 -3.56 9.47 5.90
C GLY A 66 -2.17 9.04 6.38
N ASP A 67 -2.13 8.39 7.54
CA ASP A 67 -0.90 7.97 8.20
C ASP A 67 -0.53 6.54 7.80
N VAL A 68 0.68 6.35 7.28
CA VAL A 68 1.20 5.04 6.87
C VAL A 68 2.60 4.84 7.46
N PRO A 69 2.98 3.59 7.80
CA PRO A 69 4.36 3.28 8.17
C PRO A 69 5.34 3.56 7.01
N ASP A 70 6.60 3.79 7.34
CA ASP A 70 7.67 3.84 6.33
C ASP A 70 7.80 2.48 5.63
N MET A 71 8.01 2.51 4.31
CA MET A 71 8.29 1.30 3.53
C MET A 71 9.80 1.05 3.54
N GLU A 72 10.26 0.04 4.29
CA GLU A 72 11.63 -0.52 4.19
C GLU A 72 11.79 -1.47 2.98
#